data_AF-A0A2V8BFC5-F1
#
_entry.id   AF-A0A2V8BFC5-F1
#
_cell.length_a   1.000
_cell.length_b   1.000
_cell.length_c   1.000
_cell.angle_alpha   90.00
_cell.angle_beta   90.00
_cell.angle_gamma   90.00
#
_symmetry.space_group_name_H-M   'P 1'
#
loop_
_entity.id
_entity.type
_entity.pdbx_description
1 polymer ?
#
loop_
_entity_poly.entity_id
_entity_poly.type
_entity_poly.pdbx_seq_one_letter_code
_entity_poly.pdbx_strand_id
1 'polypeptide(L)'
;LIEAIEDSTIAANEHSGKAFGITGNVNRNGNDGTITRFGWKAQNKSLVIFAGEAYNVEQGITNELFPDERGEGGVQDPVACRQVVPAPQDAVTTKPQPAIDDVNNFADFMRFLAAPVQVASYDSVTNDQITAGEAAFNKAGCNVCHMRSMTTGNHANAALRFQTVNLFSDLLLHDIGTGDGIAQGLATGAQFRTAPLWGVGQRLFFLHDGSKTDLVDVINAHGGEATRVINNFHGVSVGKDKSSNLTADEQQNLVYFLRSL
;
A
#
# COMPACT_ATOMS: atom_id res chain seq x y z
N LEU A 1 -2.05 -10.85 -5.49
CA LEU A 1 -3.42 -10.62 -4.92
C LEU A 1 -3.95 -9.19 -5.14
N ILE A 2 -3.31 -8.14 -4.62
CA ILE A 2 -3.82 -6.74 -4.70
C ILE A 2 -4.15 -6.30 -6.14
N GLU A 3 -3.30 -6.66 -7.11
CA GLU A 3 -3.54 -6.31 -8.51
C GLU A 3 -4.88 -6.83 -9.04
N ALA A 4 -5.33 -8.00 -8.56
CA ALA A 4 -6.56 -8.66 -9.02
C ALA A 4 -7.83 -8.16 -8.30
N ILE A 5 -7.73 -7.16 -7.40
CA ILE A 5 -8.89 -6.48 -6.83
C ILE A 5 -9.48 -5.56 -7.91
N GLU A 6 -10.78 -5.68 -8.18
CA GLU A 6 -11.45 -4.87 -9.20
C GLU A 6 -11.54 -3.39 -8.78
N ASP A 7 -11.48 -2.49 -9.77
CA ASP A 7 -11.64 -1.05 -9.57
C ASP A 7 -12.95 -0.72 -8.83
N SER A 8 -14.04 -1.42 -9.15
CA SER A 8 -15.33 -1.28 -8.46
C SER A 8 -15.24 -1.57 -6.96
N THR A 9 -14.47 -2.59 -6.57
CA THR A 9 -14.25 -2.96 -5.16
C THR A 9 -13.50 -1.86 -4.41
N ILE A 10 -12.47 -1.26 -5.03
CA ILE A 10 -11.72 -0.16 -4.42
C ILE A 10 -12.58 1.12 -4.36
N ALA A 11 -13.28 1.45 -5.45
CA ALA A 11 -14.14 2.63 -5.54
C ALA A 11 -15.31 2.60 -4.54
N ALA A 12 -15.80 1.40 -4.18
CA ALA A 12 -16.83 1.24 -3.16
C ALA A 12 -16.36 1.72 -1.78
N ASN A 13 -15.04 1.69 -1.49
CA ASN A 13 -14.50 2.13 -0.21
C ASN A 13 -14.55 3.66 -0.05
N GLU A 14 -14.45 4.42 -1.14
CA GLU A 14 -14.51 5.90 -1.16
C GLU A 14 -15.90 6.42 -0.75
N HIS A 15 -16.97 5.69 -1.11
CA HIS A 15 -18.36 6.11 -0.93
C HIS A 15 -19.01 5.60 0.36
N SER A 16 -18.21 5.08 1.30
CA SER A 16 -18.71 4.26 2.41
C SER A 16 -19.26 5.04 3.62
N GLY A 17 -19.44 6.36 3.54
CA GLY A 17 -19.98 7.15 4.66
C GLY A 17 -19.16 6.96 5.94
N LYS A 18 -17.83 6.94 5.78
CA LYS A 18 -16.89 6.50 6.80
C LYS A 18 -17.07 7.25 8.12
N ALA A 19 -16.86 6.51 9.21
CA ALA A 19 -16.87 7.07 10.55
C ALA A 19 -15.71 8.07 10.74
N PHE A 20 -15.76 8.81 11.84
CA PHE A 20 -14.71 9.73 12.26
C PHE A 20 -14.40 10.90 11.31
N GLY A 21 -15.18 11.11 10.24
CA GLY A 21 -14.97 12.19 9.27
C GLY A 21 -13.85 11.87 8.27
N ILE A 22 -13.42 10.60 8.23
CA ILE A 22 -12.50 10.07 7.23
C ILE A 22 -13.23 10.07 5.89
N THR A 23 -12.51 10.34 4.80
CA THR A 23 -13.10 10.30 3.45
C THR A 23 -12.32 9.31 2.60
N GLY A 24 -11.04 9.58 2.40
CA GLY A 24 -10.20 8.86 1.46
C GLY A 24 -10.62 9.10 0.01
N ASN A 25 -9.68 8.98 -0.92
CA ASN A 25 -9.98 9.04 -2.35
C ASN A 25 -9.10 8.08 -3.15
N VAL A 26 -9.59 7.65 -4.31
CA VAL A 26 -8.76 6.83 -5.22
C VAL A 26 -7.75 7.70 -5.95
N ASN A 27 -6.60 7.12 -6.31
CA ASN A 27 -5.76 7.67 -7.36
C ASN A 27 -6.16 7.05 -8.71
N ARG A 28 -5.87 7.75 -9.81
CA ARG A 28 -6.24 7.32 -11.16
C ARG A 28 -5.10 7.52 -12.13
N ASN A 29 -5.01 6.60 -13.10
CA ASN A 29 -4.11 6.75 -14.22
C ASN A 29 -4.55 7.92 -15.11
N GLY A 30 -3.63 8.82 -15.44
CA GLY A 30 -3.94 10.02 -16.22
C GLY A 30 -4.37 9.77 -17.67
N ASN A 31 -4.05 8.60 -18.25
CA ASN A 31 -4.32 8.31 -19.66
C ASN A 31 -5.68 7.64 -19.87
N ASP A 32 -6.08 6.73 -18.98
CA ASP A 32 -7.31 5.92 -19.14
C ASP A 32 -8.30 6.03 -17.97
N GLY A 33 -7.96 6.77 -16.91
CA GLY A 33 -8.82 7.00 -15.75
C GLY A 33 -9.01 5.78 -14.83
N THR A 34 -8.34 4.66 -15.09
CA THR A 34 -8.40 3.44 -14.26
C THR A 34 -7.83 3.69 -12.86
N ILE A 35 -8.31 2.95 -11.86
CA ILE A 35 -7.84 3.10 -10.48
C ILE A 35 -6.44 2.50 -10.33
N THR A 36 -5.53 3.32 -9.82
CA THR A 36 -4.15 2.93 -9.53
C THR A 36 -4.00 2.54 -8.05
N ARG A 37 -3.01 1.68 -7.73
CA ARG A 37 -2.94 0.98 -6.42
C ARG A 37 -1.54 0.64 -5.90
N PHE A 38 -0.50 0.80 -6.71
CA PHE A 38 0.89 0.49 -6.34
C PHE A 38 1.74 1.74 -6.15
N GLY A 39 2.74 1.65 -5.27
CA GLY A 39 3.53 2.78 -4.79
C GLY A 39 2.93 3.46 -3.56
N TRP A 40 3.66 4.44 -3.02
CA TRP A 40 3.29 5.19 -1.82
C TRP A 40 2.04 6.03 -2.00
N LYS A 41 1.87 6.65 -3.17
CA LYS A 41 0.69 7.47 -3.51
C LYS A 41 -0.20 6.76 -4.52
N ALA A 42 -0.14 5.42 -4.56
CA ALA A 42 -0.93 4.62 -5.49
C ALA A 42 -0.75 5.03 -6.96
N GLN A 43 0.43 5.44 -7.41
CA GLN A 43 0.62 6.01 -8.75
C GLN A 43 0.58 4.99 -9.89
N ASN A 44 0.78 3.69 -9.61
CA ASN A 44 0.84 2.64 -10.62
C ASN A 44 -0.39 1.73 -10.61
N LYS A 45 -0.92 1.38 -11.79
CA LYS A 45 -2.12 0.52 -11.92
C LYS A 45 -1.84 -0.97 -11.86
N SER A 46 -0.69 -1.42 -12.35
CA SER A 46 -0.33 -2.84 -12.47
C SER A 46 1.09 -3.10 -11.98
N LEU A 47 1.36 -4.36 -11.63
CA LEU A 47 2.69 -4.83 -11.27
C LEU A 47 3.66 -4.78 -12.45
N VAL A 48 3.17 -4.91 -13.68
CA VAL A 48 4.00 -4.80 -14.90
C VAL A 48 4.52 -3.37 -15.07
N ILE A 49 3.65 -2.36 -14.91
CA ILE A 49 4.08 -0.96 -14.96
C ILE A 49 4.97 -0.63 -13.76
N PHE A 50 4.61 -1.10 -12.56
CA PHE A 50 5.42 -0.89 -11.36
C PHE A 50 6.83 -1.51 -11.49
N ALA A 51 6.95 -2.71 -12.06
CA ALA A 51 8.23 -3.36 -12.35
C ALA A 51 9.05 -2.58 -13.37
N GLY A 52 8.44 -2.18 -14.50
CA GLY A 52 9.12 -1.41 -15.53
C GLY A 52 9.58 -0.04 -15.05
N GLU A 53 8.76 0.64 -14.23
CA GLU A 53 9.15 1.91 -13.63
C GLU A 53 10.30 1.72 -12.64
N ALA A 54 10.26 0.67 -11.81
CA ALA A 54 11.34 0.37 -10.87
C ALA A 54 12.67 0.08 -11.58
N TYR A 55 12.64 -0.63 -12.71
CA TYR A 55 13.84 -0.81 -13.54
C TYR A 55 14.41 0.55 -13.98
N ASN A 56 13.56 1.43 -14.51
CA ASN A 56 14.01 2.70 -15.08
C ASN A 56 14.40 3.74 -14.02
N VAL A 57 13.60 3.92 -12.98
CA VAL A 57 13.72 5.00 -11.99
C VAL A 57 14.62 4.61 -10.82
N GLU A 58 14.62 3.34 -10.41
CA GLU A 58 15.37 2.90 -9.22
C GLU A 58 16.70 2.22 -9.60
N GLN A 59 16.75 1.48 -10.71
CA GLN A 59 17.94 0.74 -11.13
C GLN A 59 18.69 1.39 -12.31
N GLY A 60 18.06 2.33 -13.03
CA GLY A 60 18.64 2.96 -14.22
C GLY A 60 18.65 2.06 -15.47
N ILE A 61 17.75 1.08 -15.55
CA ILE A 61 17.64 0.13 -16.66
C ILE A 61 16.40 0.47 -17.51
N THR A 62 16.62 0.83 -18.77
CA THR A 62 15.53 1.03 -19.74
C THR A 62 14.85 -0.29 -20.09
N ASN A 63 13.57 -0.22 -20.45
CA ASN A 63 12.79 -1.39 -20.86
C ASN A 63 11.72 -0.98 -21.88
N GLU A 64 10.96 -1.95 -22.36
CA GLU A 64 9.96 -1.78 -23.43
C GLU A 64 8.82 -0.83 -23.04
N LEU A 65 8.56 -0.64 -21.73
CA LEU A 65 7.57 0.32 -21.23
C LEU A 65 8.17 1.71 -20.97
N PHE A 66 9.46 1.77 -20.65
CA PHE A 66 10.21 2.98 -20.32
C PHE A 66 11.56 2.97 -21.06
N PRO A 67 11.57 3.33 -22.36
CA PRO A 67 12.74 3.17 -23.23
C PRO A 67 13.78 4.28 -23.05
N ASP A 68 13.41 5.39 -22.40
CA ASP A 68 14.28 6.53 -22.20
C ASP A 68 14.91 6.50 -20.81
N GLU A 69 16.22 6.75 -20.73
CA GLU A 69 16.92 6.94 -19.46
C GLU A 69 16.41 8.18 -18.73
N ARG A 70 16.37 8.09 -17.40
CA ARG A 70 16.03 9.21 -16.51
C ARG A 70 17.33 9.91 -16.11
N GLY A 71 17.48 11.16 -16.55
CA GLY A 71 18.60 11.97 -16.09
C GLY A 71 18.38 12.52 -14.67
N GLU A 72 19.47 12.97 -14.06
CA GLU A 72 19.50 13.41 -12.66
C GLU A 72 18.58 14.61 -12.41
N GLY A 73 17.82 14.58 -11.30
CA GLY A 73 16.90 15.67 -10.94
C GLY A 73 15.76 15.91 -11.93
N GLY A 74 15.49 14.96 -12.82
CA GLY A 74 14.51 15.11 -13.90
C GLY A 74 15.01 15.93 -15.10
N VAL A 75 16.30 16.25 -15.15
CA VAL A 75 16.93 16.90 -16.30
C VAL A 75 17.51 15.83 -17.19
N GLN A 76 17.10 15.80 -18.46
CA GLN A 76 17.57 14.79 -19.40
C GLN A 76 19.07 14.96 -19.68
N ASP A 77 19.86 13.88 -19.61
CA ASP A 77 21.31 13.92 -19.83
C ASP A 77 21.67 14.41 -21.23
N PRO A 78 22.82 15.05 -21.49
CA PRO A 78 23.18 15.51 -22.83
C PRO A 78 23.05 14.43 -23.91
N VAL A 79 22.71 14.81 -25.15
CA VAL A 79 22.51 13.86 -26.28
C VAL A 79 23.68 12.89 -26.46
N ALA A 80 24.91 13.34 -26.20
CA ALA A 80 26.11 12.51 -26.29
C ALA A 80 26.15 11.35 -25.27
N CYS A 81 25.49 11.52 -24.11
CA CYS A 81 25.38 10.49 -23.07
C CYS A 81 24.23 9.51 -23.33
N ARG A 82 23.25 9.90 -24.14
CA ARG A 82 22.06 9.08 -24.48
C ARG A 82 22.22 8.31 -25.80
N GLN A 83 23.45 8.18 -26.29
CA GLN A 83 23.72 7.41 -27.51
C GLN A 83 23.66 5.92 -27.16
N VAL A 84 22.57 5.27 -27.54
CA VAL A 84 22.41 3.82 -27.39
C VAL A 84 23.47 3.13 -28.26
N VAL A 85 24.27 2.28 -27.63
CA VAL A 85 25.21 1.39 -28.34
C VAL A 85 24.42 0.15 -28.76
N PRO A 86 24.16 -0.07 -30.06
CA PRO A 86 23.31 -1.18 -30.48
C PRO A 86 23.92 -2.51 -30.05
N ALA A 87 23.14 -3.31 -29.35
CA ALA A 87 23.50 -4.64 -28.92
C ALA A 87 22.48 -5.67 -29.45
N PRO A 88 22.87 -6.95 -29.58
CA PRO A 88 21.98 -7.99 -30.10
C PRO A 88 20.63 -8.11 -29.37
N GLN A 89 20.60 -7.74 -28.08
CA GLN A 89 19.42 -7.73 -27.23
C GLN A 89 18.45 -6.56 -27.46
N ASP A 90 18.84 -5.52 -28.21
CA ASP A 90 17.99 -4.33 -28.45
C ASP A 90 16.90 -4.58 -29.52
N ALA A 91 16.93 -5.75 -30.17
CA ALA A 91 15.99 -6.12 -31.21
C ALA A 91 14.80 -6.90 -30.63
N VAL A 92 13.64 -6.25 -30.54
CA VAL A 92 12.39 -6.94 -30.22
C VAL A 92 11.89 -7.68 -31.46
N THR A 93 11.84 -9.01 -31.37
CA THR A 93 11.29 -9.88 -32.42
C THR A 93 9.79 -10.06 -32.23
N THR A 94 9.02 -9.95 -33.31
CA THR A 94 7.57 -10.18 -33.30
C THR A 94 7.19 -11.66 -33.23
N LYS A 95 8.17 -12.57 -33.25
CA LYS A 95 7.95 -14.00 -33.08
C LYS A 95 7.88 -14.36 -31.59
N PRO A 96 7.02 -15.32 -31.19
CA PRO A 96 6.99 -15.82 -29.83
C PRO A 96 8.39 -16.21 -29.36
N GLN A 97 8.83 -15.62 -28.25
CA GLN A 97 10.09 -15.97 -27.62
C GLN A 97 9.87 -17.13 -26.64
N PRO A 98 10.86 -18.01 -26.46
CA PRO A 98 10.79 -19.08 -25.47
C PRO A 98 10.92 -18.55 -24.03
N ALA A 99 11.38 -17.31 -23.86
CA ALA A 99 11.53 -16.64 -22.57
C ALA A 99 10.56 -15.46 -22.48
N ILE A 100 10.02 -15.25 -21.28
CA ILE A 100 9.30 -14.04 -20.88
C ILE A 100 10.35 -12.94 -20.66
N ASP A 101 10.05 -11.69 -21.02
CA ASP A 101 10.95 -10.56 -20.75
C ASP A 101 11.13 -10.28 -19.25
N ASP A 102 12.19 -9.58 -18.90
CA ASP A 102 12.59 -9.37 -17.50
C ASP A 102 11.53 -8.61 -16.68
N VAL A 103 10.86 -7.63 -17.29
CA VAL A 103 9.80 -6.86 -16.63
C VAL A 103 8.61 -7.74 -16.28
N ASN A 104 8.15 -8.57 -17.24
CA ASN A 104 7.06 -9.51 -17.00
C ASN A 104 7.46 -10.62 -16.01
N ASN A 105 8.70 -11.13 -16.07
CA ASN A 105 9.21 -12.09 -15.08
C ASN A 105 9.20 -11.50 -13.66
N PHE A 106 9.67 -10.25 -13.50
CA PHE A 106 9.66 -9.59 -12.20
C PHE A 106 8.22 -9.34 -11.72
N ALA A 107 7.33 -8.88 -12.60
CA ALA A 107 5.92 -8.70 -12.29
C ALA A 107 5.25 -10.02 -11.87
N ASP A 108 5.53 -11.13 -12.54
CA ASP A 108 5.01 -12.45 -12.19
C ASP A 108 5.54 -12.95 -10.85
N PHE A 109 6.84 -12.76 -10.58
CA PHE A 109 7.39 -13.04 -9.25
C PHE A 109 6.63 -12.28 -8.15
N MET A 110 6.44 -10.97 -8.30
CA MET A 110 5.67 -10.18 -7.34
C MET A 110 4.20 -10.61 -7.25
N ARG A 111 3.59 -10.99 -8.37
CA ARG A 111 2.18 -11.37 -8.47
C ARG A 111 1.86 -12.66 -7.74
N PHE A 112 2.79 -13.62 -7.78
CA PHE A 112 2.66 -14.95 -7.17
C PHE A 112 3.38 -15.08 -5.82
N LEU A 113 4.06 -14.04 -5.34
CA LEU A 113 4.58 -14.00 -3.99
C LEU A 113 3.42 -14.00 -2.99
N ALA A 114 3.43 -14.97 -2.06
CA ALA A 114 2.41 -15.08 -1.03
C ALA A 114 2.48 -13.89 -0.06
N ALA A 115 1.30 -13.45 0.40
CA ALA A 115 1.23 -12.48 1.49
C ALA A 115 1.70 -13.13 2.81
N PRO A 116 2.38 -12.37 3.70
CA PRO A 116 2.62 -12.79 5.08
C PRO A 116 1.33 -13.23 5.77
N VAL A 117 1.44 -14.29 6.58
CA VAL A 117 0.32 -14.87 7.32
C VAL A 117 0.40 -14.39 8.77
N GLN A 118 -0.73 -13.90 9.28
CA GLN A 118 -0.86 -13.55 10.69
C GLN A 118 -0.57 -14.76 11.58
N VAL A 119 0.28 -14.60 12.59
CA VAL A 119 0.56 -15.67 13.56
C VAL A 119 -0.49 -15.73 14.66
N ALA A 120 -0.78 -16.94 15.15
CA ALA A 120 -1.75 -17.14 16.25
C ALA A 120 -1.16 -16.86 17.65
N SER A 121 0.17 -16.78 17.76
CA SER A 121 0.89 -16.48 19.01
C SER A 121 2.35 -16.18 18.69
N TYR A 122 3.02 -15.42 19.55
CA TYR A 122 4.48 -15.22 19.50
C TYR A 122 4.98 -14.83 20.90
N ASP A 123 6.22 -15.17 21.23
CA ASP A 123 6.78 -15.00 22.58
C ASP A 123 5.82 -15.46 23.69
N SER A 124 5.40 -14.55 24.57
CA SER A 124 4.41 -14.78 25.63
C SER A 124 2.98 -14.34 25.27
N VAL A 125 2.77 -13.83 24.04
CA VAL A 125 1.49 -13.30 23.57
C VAL A 125 0.61 -14.43 23.04
N THR A 126 -0.60 -14.54 23.60
CA THR A 126 -1.56 -15.59 23.26
C THR A 126 -2.50 -15.18 22.12
N ASN A 127 -3.17 -16.17 21.52
CA ASN A 127 -4.22 -15.95 20.53
C ASN A 127 -5.38 -15.10 21.06
N ASP A 128 -5.71 -15.23 22.35
CA ASP A 128 -6.77 -14.43 22.98
C ASP A 128 -6.41 -12.95 23.06
N GLN A 129 -5.13 -12.65 23.34
CA GLN A 129 -4.63 -11.27 23.35
C GLN A 129 -4.60 -10.66 21.94
N ILE A 130 -4.19 -11.44 20.93
CA ILE A 130 -4.22 -11.03 19.52
C ILE A 130 -5.67 -10.77 19.07
N THR A 131 -6.60 -11.65 19.43
CA THR A 131 -8.03 -11.49 19.12
C THR A 131 -8.62 -10.25 19.80
N ALA A 132 -8.30 -10.04 21.07
CA ALA A 132 -8.68 -8.82 21.80
C ALA A 132 -8.05 -7.57 21.16
N GLY A 133 -6.85 -7.69 20.59
CA GLY A 133 -6.17 -6.62 19.88
C GLY A 133 -6.83 -6.23 18.57
N GLU A 134 -7.30 -7.20 17.78
CA GLU A 134 -8.09 -6.92 16.58
C GLU A 134 -9.43 -6.25 16.96
N ALA A 135 -10.05 -6.66 18.07
CA ALA A 135 -11.24 -6.00 18.59
C ALA A 135 -10.95 -4.55 19.02
N ALA A 136 -9.83 -4.29 19.70
CA ALA A 136 -9.39 -2.94 20.06
C ALA A 136 -9.09 -2.08 18.82
N PHE A 137 -8.46 -2.65 17.79
CA PHE A 137 -8.18 -2.01 16.51
C PHE A 137 -9.48 -1.54 15.82
N ASN A 138 -10.49 -2.40 15.81
CA ASN A 138 -11.82 -2.07 15.28
C ASN A 138 -12.55 -1.03 16.15
N LYS A 139 -12.46 -1.16 17.48
CA LYS A 139 -13.08 -0.24 18.44
C LYS A 139 -12.54 1.18 18.31
N ALA A 140 -11.23 1.34 18.19
CA ALA A 140 -10.60 2.64 18.02
C ALA A 140 -10.94 3.31 16.68
N GLY A 141 -11.30 2.51 15.66
CA GLY A 141 -11.62 2.97 14.31
C GLY A 141 -10.46 2.86 13.32
N CYS A 142 -9.37 2.18 13.65
CA CYS A 142 -8.22 1.99 12.75
C CYS A 142 -8.64 1.28 11.45
N ASN A 143 -9.59 0.36 11.55
CA ASN A 143 -10.16 -0.42 10.45
C ASN A 143 -10.94 0.40 9.41
N VAL A 144 -11.21 1.69 9.68
CA VAL A 144 -11.92 2.58 8.74
C VAL A 144 -11.07 2.93 7.52
N CYS A 145 -9.74 2.99 7.68
CA CYS A 145 -8.78 3.04 6.55
C CYS A 145 -8.09 1.69 6.37
N HIS A 146 -7.69 1.03 7.46
CA HIS A 146 -7.03 -0.27 7.43
C HIS A 146 -8.04 -1.42 7.39
N MET A 147 -8.88 -1.43 6.36
CA MET A 147 -9.96 -2.42 6.19
C MET A 147 -9.41 -3.84 6.12
N ARG A 148 -9.89 -4.73 7.00
CA ARG A 148 -9.38 -6.10 7.16
C ARG A 148 -9.18 -6.83 5.84
N SER A 149 -10.21 -6.86 5.00
CA SER A 149 -10.18 -7.66 3.78
C SER A 149 -10.90 -7.02 2.61
N MET A 150 -10.41 -7.31 1.41
CA MET A 150 -11.13 -7.17 0.15
C MET A 150 -11.17 -8.52 -0.57
N THR A 151 -11.95 -8.63 -1.64
CA THR A 151 -12.01 -9.85 -2.46
C THR A 151 -11.52 -9.53 -3.88
N THR A 152 -10.71 -10.42 -4.46
CA THR A 152 -10.32 -10.28 -5.86
C THR A 152 -11.48 -10.61 -6.79
N GLY A 153 -11.45 -10.03 -7.99
CA GLY A 153 -12.49 -10.24 -8.99
C GLY A 153 -12.32 -11.50 -9.82
N ASN A 154 -12.99 -11.50 -10.97
CA ASN A 154 -12.76 -12.52 -11.97
C ASN A 154 -11.34 -12.38 -12.54
N HIS A 155 -10.63 -13.50 -12.68
CA HIS A 155 -9.25 -13.49 -13.17
C HIS A 155 -8.92 -14.78 -13.93
N ALA A 156 -8.09 -14.69 -14.97
CA ALA A 156 -7.71 -15.84 -15.79
C ALA A 156 -6.99 -16.93 -14.97
N ASN A 157 -6.06 -16.51 -14.11
CA ASN A 157 -5.38 -17.40 -13.17
C ASN A 157 -6.28 -17.72 -11.96
N ALA A 158 -6.53 -19.00 -11.73
CA ALA A 158 -7.38 -19.49 -10.64
C ALA A 158 -6.85 -19.13 -9.23
N ALA A 159 -5.53 -19.06 -9.04
CA ALA A 159 -4.91 -18.70 -7.77
C ALA A 159 -5.13 -17.22 -7.40
N LEU A 160 -5.59 -16.40 -8.34
CA LEU A 160 -5.86 -14.97 -8.12
C LEU A 160 -7.35 -14.62 -8.26
N ARG A 161 -8.19 -15.57 -8.65
CA ARG A 161 -9.62 -15.35 -8.92
C ARG A 161 -10.44 -15.60 -7.65
N PHE A 162 -11.32 -14.65 -7.31
CA PHE A 162 -12.25 -14.75 -6.16
C PHE A 162 -11.56 -15.15 -4.83
N GLN A 163 -10.40 -14.58 -4.57
CA GLN A 163 -9.63 -14.79 -3.35
C GLN A 163 -9.92 -13.72 -2.32
N THR A 164 -10.03 -14.11 -1.05
CA THR A 164 -10.05 -13.16 0.07
C THR A 164 -8.65 -12.63 0.30
N VAL A 165 -8.52 -11.30 0.37
CA VAL A 165 -7.26 -10.57 0.52
C VAL A 165 -7.27 -9.85 1.86
N ASN A 166 -6.66 -10.43 2.90
CA ASN A 166 -6.66 -9.87 4.26
C ASN A 166 -5.59 -8.76 4.43
N LEU A 167 -5.66 -7.71 3.63
CA LEU A 167 -4.60 -6.70 3.50
C LEU A 167 -4.56 -5.61 4.58
N PHE A 168 -5.64 -5.41 5.35
CA PHE A 168 -5.74 -4.32 6.32
C PHE A 168 -5.44 -2.94 5.70
N SER A 169 -6.13 -2.66 4.60
CA SER A 169 -6.00 -1.44 3.81
C SER A 169 -7.21 -1.35 2.88
N ASP A 170 -7.70 -0.15 2.67
CA ASP A 170 -8.73 0.18 1.68
C ASP A 170 -8.16 0.59 0.31
N LEU A 171 -6.82 0.68 0.22
CA LEU A 171 -6.03 1.17 -0.92
C LEU A 171 -6.35 2.61 -1.35
N LEU A 172 -6.99 3.41 -0.50
CA LEU A 172 -7.29 4.81 -0.76
C LEU A 172 -6.15 5.72 -0.29
N LEU A 173 -6.13 6.94 -0.84
CA LEU A 173 -5.29 8.04 -0.41
C LEU A 173 -5.91 8.73 0.79
N HIS A 174 -5.10 8.96 1.82
CA HIS A 174 -5.51 9.65 3.04
C HIS A 174 -4.44 10.67 3.47
N ASP A 175 -4.88 11.80 4.02
CA ASP A 175 -4.01 12.72 4.74
C ASP A 175 -3.94 12.29 6.21
N ILE A 176 -2.82 11.70 6.61
CA ILE A 176 -2.56 11.30 7.99
C ILE A 176 -1.56 12.23 8.69
N GLY A 177 -1.36 13.45 8.19
CA GLY A 177 -0.49 14.45 8.80
C GLY A 177 1.01 14.22 8.64
N THR A 178 1.42 13.25 7.82
CA THR A 178 2.82 12.91 7.56
C THR A 178 3.21 13.19 6.10
N GLY A 179 2.64 14.20 5.48
CA GLY A 179 2.92 14.57 4.08
C GLY A 179 4.40 14.82 3.76
N ASP A 180 4.82 14.43 2.55
CA ASP A 180 6.13 14.76 1.97
C ASP A 180 6.11 16.06 1.14
N GLY A 181 4.92 16.63 0.90
CA GLY A 181 4.74 17.82 0.06
C GLY A 181 4.76 17.54 -1.45
N ILE A 182 4.91 16.28 -1.87
CA ILE A 182 5.01 15.89 -3.28
C ILE A 182 3.66 15.40 -3.80
N ALA A 183 3.13 16.07 -4.82
CA ALA A 183 1.89 15.64 -5.48
C ALA A 183 2.18 14.57 -6.55
N GLN A 184 1.35 13.53 -6.65
CA GLN A 184 1.46 12.49 -7.67
C GLN A 184 0.08 12.03 -8.14
N GLY A 185 -0.26 12.33 -9.39
CA GLY A 185 -1.61 12.10 -9.93
C GLY A 185 -2.63 12.93 -9.16
N LEU A 186 -3.64 12.27 -8.59
CA LEU A 186 -4.66 12.91 -7.75
C LEU A 186 -4.23 13.04 -6.27
N ALA A 187 -3.12 12.43 -5.87
CA ALA A 187 -2.61 12.56 -4.50
C ALA A 187 -1.99 13.94 -4.29
N THR A 188 -2.45 14.64 -3.26
CA THR A 188 -1.78 15.86 -2.78
C THR A 188 -0.46 15.53 -2.07
N GLY A 189 0.34 16.55 -1.77
CA GLY A 189 1.56 16.41 -0.97
C GLY A 189 1.33 15.88 0.45
N ALA A 190 0.11 16.00 0.97
CA ALA A 190 -0.24 15.52 2.32
C ALA A 190 -0.66 14.05 2.34
N GLN A 191 -1.01 13.49 1.17
CA GLN A 191 -1.71 12.22 1.10
C GLN A 191 -0.79 11.06 0.74
N PHE A 192 -1.09 9.91 1.35
CA PHE A 192 -0.50 8.63 1.04
C PHE A 192 -1.56 7.55 0.96
N ARG A 193 -1.29 6.51 0.16
CA ARG A 193 -2.11 5.32 0.12
C ARG A 193 -2.00 4.62 1.47
N THR A 194 -3.12 4.17 2.03
CA THR A 194 -3.07 3.30 3.22
C THR A 194 -2.28 2.03 2.89
N ALA A 195 -1.10 1.89 3.49
CA ALA A 195 -0.25 0.74 3.27
C ALA A 195 -0.92 -0.54 3.82
N PRO A 196 -0.84 -1.70 3.13
CA PRO A 196 -1.29 -2.96 3.69
C PRO A 196 -0.50 -3.28 4.94
N LEU A 197 -1.15 -3.71 6.02
CA LEU A 197 -0.45 -4.08 7.27
C LEU A 197 0.14 -5.50 7.23
N TRP A 198 0.19 -6.12 6.05
CA TRP A 198 0.87 -7.40 5.83
C TRP A 198 2.34 -7.37 6.29
N GLY A 199 2.66 -8.21 7.28
CA GLY A 199 4.00 -8.33 7.82
C GLY A 199 4.45 -7.09 8.60
N VAL A 200 3.54 -6.23 9.07
CA VAL A 200 3.90 -4.99 9.77
C VAL A 200 4.67 -5.28 11.07
N GLY A 201 4.39 -6.42 11.72
CA GLY A 201 5.13 -6.88 12.90
C GLY A 201 6.59 -7.27 12.63
N GLN A 202 6.97 -7.45 11.36
CA GLN A 202 8.32 -7.82 10.93
C GLN A 202 9.09 -6.66 10.29
N ARG A 203 8.49 -5.46 10.21
CA ARG A 203 9.15 -4.28 9.62
C ARG A 203 10.05 -3.61 10.65
N LEU A 204 11.17 -3.05 10.15
CA LEU A 204 12.15 -2.31 10.97
C LEU A 204 11.93 -0.80 10.95
N PHE A 205 11.46 -0.28 9.80
CA PHE A 205 11.19 1.14 9.57
C PHE A 205 9.75 1.30 9.10
N PHE A 206 9.13 2.40 9.50
CA PHE A 206 7.73 2.70 9.26
C PHE A 206 7.55 4.12 8.74
N LEU A 207 6.32 4.40 8.29
CA LEU A 207 5.96 5.57 7.48
C LEU A 207 6.67 5.58 6.12
N HIS A 208 6.23 6.48 5.24
CA HIS A 208 6.74 6.58 3.88
C HIS A 208 8.21 7.06 3.83
N ASP A 209 8.68 7.72 4.89
CA ASP A 209 10.03 8.28 5.04
C ASP A 209 10.97 7.43 5.90
N GLY A 210 10.49 6.32 6.47
CA GLY A 210 11.27 5.46 7.36
C GLY A 210 11.63 6.10 8.70
N SER A 211 10.98 7.21 9.10
CA SER A 211 11.37 8.00 10.27
C SER A 211 11.06 7.34 11.62
N LYS A 212 10.26 6.27 11.65
CA LYS A 212 9.85 5.57 12.88
C LYS A 212 10.33 4.13 12.89
N THR A 213 10.64 3.63 14.08
CA THR A 213 11.11 2.24 14.32
C THR A 213 10.28 1.50 15.38
N ASP A 214 9.27 2.15 15.97
CA ASP A 214 8.35 1.55 16.94
C ASP A 214 6.89 1.78 16.53
N LEU A 215 6.04 0.77 16.72
CA LEU A 215 4.64 0.79 16.32
C LEU A 215 3.82 1.84 17.08
N VAL A 216 4.10 2.06 18.36
CA VAL A 216 3.39 3.08 19.15
C VAL A 216 3.77 4.48 18.66
N ASP A 217 5.04 4.71 18.33
CA ASP A 217 5.47 5.97 17.72
C ASP A 217 4.82 6.21 16.34
N VAL A 218 4.60 5.16 15.56
CA VAL A 218 3.86 5.23 14.29
C VAL A 218 2.40 5.59 14.52
N ILE A 219 1.73 4.93 15.47
CA ILE A 219 0.34 5.24 15.83
C ILE A 219 0.24 6.71 16.26
N ASN A 220 1.14 7.16 17.13
CA ASN A 220 1.16 8.55 17.61
C ASN A 220 1.48 9.59 16.52
N ALA A 221 2.18 9.18 15.46
CA ALA A 221 2.49 10.06 14.33
C ALA A 221 1.30 10.27 13.39
N HIS A 222 0.26 9.44 13.47
CA HIS A 222 -0.95 9.66 12.69
C HIS A 222 -1.69 10.92 13.18
N GLY A 223 -2.07 11.76 12.23
CA GLY A 223 -2.86 12.97 12.43
C GLY A 223 -3.86 13.14 11.29
N GLY A 224 -4.16 14.37 10.90
CA GLY A 224 -5.06 14.67 9.78
C GLY A 224 -6.42 13.96 9.92
N GLU A 225 -6.80 13.16 8.91
CA GLU A 225 -8.01 12.33 8.91
C GLU A 225 -8.04 11.33 10.08
N ALA A 226 -6.88 10.88 10.56
CA ALA A 226 -6.77 9.90 11.64
C ALA A 226 -6.83 10.50 13.05
N THR A 227 -6.84 11.84 13.22
CA THR A 227 -6.76 12.48 14.56
C THR A 227 -7.81 11.96 15.55
N ARG A 228 -9.05 11.75 15.11
CA ARG A 228 -10.12 11.23 16.00
C ARG A 228 -9.88 9.77 16.39
N VAL A 229 -9.33 8.95 15.49
CA VAL A 229 -8.96 7.56 15.76
C VAL A 229 -7.79 7.51 16.76
N ILE A 230 -6.81 8.41 16.64
CA ILE A 230 -5.69 8.50 17.58
C ILE A 230 -6.14 8.99 18.97
N ASN A 231 -7.10 9.91 19.06
CA ASN A 231 -7.72 10.26 20.34
C ASN A 231 -8.45 9.07 20.98
N ASN A 232 -9.09 8.21 20.17
CA ASN A 232 -9.70 6.98 20.66
C ASN A 232 -8.64 6.02 21.20
N PHE A 233 -7.53 5.83 20.47
CA PHE A 233 -6.40 5.03 20.93
C PHE A 233 -5.90 5.51 22.29
N HIS A 234 -5.71 6.82 22.48
CA HIS A 234 -5.28 7.40 23.75
C HIS A 234 -6.35 7.39 24.86
N GLY A 235 -7.59 7.06 24.53
CA GLY A 235 -8.69 7.05 25.49
C GLY A 235 -9.18 8.45 25.90
N VAL A 236 -8.94 9.46 25.06
CA VAL A 236 -9.22 10.88 25.38
C VAL A 236 -10.37 11.48 24.57
N SER A 237 -11.00 10.72 23.67
CA SER A 237 -12.14 11.23 22.90
C SER A 237 -13.35 11.53 23.79
N VAL A 238 -14.13 12.52 23.37
CA VAL A 238 -15.32 13.02 24.06
C VAL A 238 -16.57 12.90 23.18
N GLY A 239 -17.74 13.20 23.75
CA GLY A 239 -19.01 13.16 23.03
C GLY A 239 -19.30 11.77 22.46
N LYS A 240 -19.72 11.72 21.19
CA LYS A 240 -20.10 10.47 20.51
C LYS A 240 -18.95 9.48 20.32
N ASP A 241 -17.70 9.95 20.33
CA ASP A 241 -16.54 9.09 20.10
C ASP A 241 -16.02 8.44 21.39
N LYS A 242 -16.50 8.87 22.57
CA LYS A 242 -16.06 8.34 23.87
C LYS A 242 -16.22 6.82 24.01
N SER A 243 -17.20 6.22 23.34
CA SER A 243 -17.38 4.75 23.34
C SER A 243 -16.27 4.00 22.59
N SER A 244 -15.52 4.69 21.74
CA SER A 244 -14.41 4.15 20.96
C SER A 244 -13.07 4.23 21.70
N ASN A 245 -13.03 4.90 22.88
CA ASN A 245 -11.83 5.04 23.68
C ASN A 245 -11.28 3.68 24.14
N LEU A 246 -9.97 3.51 23.99
CA LEU A 246 -9.26 2.34 24.48
C LEU A 246 -8.81 2.51 25.93
N THR A 247 -8.88 1.42 26.69
CA THR A 247 -8.17 1.27 27.97
C THR A 247 -6.68 0.97 27.72
N ALA A 248 -5.85 1.02 28.77
CA ALA A 248 -4.44 0.65 28.67
C ALA A 248 -4.24 -0.79 28.18
N ASP A 249 -5.07 -1.73 28.65
CA ASP A 249 -5.03 -3.13 28.23
C ASP A 249 -5.43 -3.28 26.75
N GLU A 250 -6.43 -2.53 26.30
CA GLU A 250 -6.84 -2.53 24.89
C GLU A 250 -5.76 -1.93 23.97
N GLN A 251 -5.09 -0.84 24.39
CA GLN A 251 -3.96 -0.27 23.66
C GLN A 251 -2.83 -1.29 23.51
N GLN A 252 -2.48 -2.00 24.58
CA GLN A 252 -1.42 -3.00 24.55
C GLN A 252 -1.79 -4.20 23.67
N ASN A 253 -3.03 -4.68 23.76
CA ASN A 253 -3.51 -5.77 22.91
C ASN A 253 -3.55 -5.34 21.44
N LEU A 254 -3.90 -4.10 21.11
CA LEU A 254 -3.83 -3.58 19.74
C LEU A 254 -2.41 -3.70 19.17
N VAL A 255 -1.40 -3.30 19.95
CA VAL A 255 0.01 -3.46 19.54
C VAL A 255 0.37 -4.93 19.36
N TYR A 256 -0.16 -5.83 20.21
CA TYR A 256 0.05 -7.26 20.04
C TYR A 256 -0.55 -7.81 18.74
N PHE A 257 -1.75 -7.36 18.41
CA PHE A 257 -2.37 -7.68 17.13
C PHE A 257 -1.52 -7.18 15.95
N LEU A 258 -1.05 -5.93 15.96
CA LEU A 258 -0.19 -5.42 14.89
C LEU A 258 1.12 -6.20 14.76
N ARG A 259 1.74 -6.63 15.87
CA ARG A 259 2.94 -7.48 15.84
C ARG A 259 2.67 -8.90 15.33
N SER A 260 1.43 -9.37 15.42
CA SER A 260 1.03 -10.67 14.88
C SER A 260 0.89 -10.69 13.36
N LEU A 261 0.72 -9.52 12.72
CA LEU A 261 0.55 -9.34 11.28
C LEU A 261 1.88 -9.33 10.53
#